data_AF-A0A927HB07-F1
#
_entry.id   AF-A0A927HB07-F1
#
_cell.length_a   1.000
_cell.length_b   1.000
_cell.length_c   1.000
_cell.angle_alpha   90.00
_cell.angle_beta   90.00
_cell.angle_gamma   90.00
#
_symmetry.space_group_name_H-M   'P 1'
#
loop_
_entity.id
_entity.type
_entity.pdbx_description
1 polymer ?
#
loop_
_entity_poly.entity_id
_entity_poly.type
_entity_poly.pdbx_seq_one_letter_code
_entity_poly.pdbx_strand_id
1 'polypeptide(L)'
;MEEKQSHSQTFKEHELYQAIFIVNKHAKAAPMPKLLYKLKRQALQKLIEEGKALKLGLHYSDNPKNAQQQSDVIIQCGDYVFHLPPSKEDIKCLPHLGKRSLNIRNPKTHMSLTRAKAILNAYIGPTEEEAPKQDIRRRTAKTQNRSFERSYFSTQRKNEANVFTSSFLGKKMYK
;
A
#
# COMPACT_ATOMS: atom_id res chain seq x y z
N MET A 1 15.98 -14.21 36.04
CA MET A 1 15.84 -14.32 34.57
C MET A 1 14.39 -14.67 34.31
N GLU A 2 13.54 -13.68 34.04
CA GLU A 2 12.11 -13.89 33.83
C GLU A 2 11.86 -14.22 32.36
N GLU A 3 11.45 -15.46 32.09
CA GLU A 3 10.95 -15.89 30.79
C GLU A 3 9.59 -15.22 30.53
N LYS A 4 9.56 -14.30 29.57
CA LYS A 4 8.30 -13.71 29.08
C LYS A 4 7.57 -14.76 28.23
N GLN A 5 6.57 -15.41 28.82
CA GLN A 5 5.62 -16.25 28.08
C GLN A 5 4.79 -15.38 27.12
N SER A 6 5.17 -15.39 25.84
CA SER A 6 4.35 -14.83 24.77
C SER A 6 3.10 -15.69 24.59
N HIS A 7 1.96 -15.20 25.08
CA HIS A 7 0.66 -15.81 24.76
C HIS A 7 0.41 -15.69 23.25
N SER A 8 0.66 -16.78 22.52
CA SER A 8 0.34 -16.86 21.10
C SER A 8 -1.17 -17.05 20.95
N GLN A 9 -1.87 -16.00 20.51
CA GLN A 9 -3.26 -16.15 20.09
C GLN A 9 -3.32 -17.05 18.85
N THR A 10 -4.00 -18.18 18.96
CA THR A 10 -4.21 -19.12 17.86
C THR A 10 -5.41 -18.67 17.02
N PHE A 11 -5.17 -18.19 15.80
CA PHE A 11 -6.22 -17.91 14.82
C PHE A 11 -6.43 -19.11 13.90
N LYS A 12 -7.67 -19.32 13.44
CA LYS A 12 -7.93 -20.30 12.39
C LYS A 12 -7.34 -19.81 11.08
N GLU A 13 -6.74 -20.70 10.29
CA GLU A 13 -6.10 -20.34 9.01
C GLU A 13 -7.03 -19.59 8.06
N HIS A 14 -8.27 -20.07 7.94
CA HIS A 14 -9.29 -19.41 7.13
C HIS A 14 -9.54 -17.95 7.56
N GLU A 15 -9.49 -17.63 8.86
CA GLU A 15 -9.63 -16.24 9.32
C GLU A 15 -8.44 -15.38 8.90
N LEU A 16 -7.22 -15.95 8.86
CA LEU A 16 -6.03 -15.24 8.36
C LEU A 16 -6.18 -14.94 6.87
N TYR A 17 -6.61 -15.92 6.07
CA TYR A 17 -6.79 -15.73 4.62
C TYR A 17 -7.84 -14.66 4.31
N GLN A 18 -8.95 -14.68 5.06
CA GLN A 18 -9.98 -13.65 5.02
C GLN A 18 -9.43 -12.26 5.39
N ALA A 19 -8.67 -12.18 6.48
CA ALA A 19 -8.10 -10.91 6.95
C ALA A 19 -7.14 -10.32 5.91
N ILE A 20 -6.26 -11.13 5.30
CA ILE A 20 -5.36 -10.70 4.22
C ILE A 20 -6.17 -10.18 3.03
N PHE A 21 -7.24 -10.87 2.64
CA PHE A 21 -8.10 -10.46 1.54
C PHE A 21 -8.78 -9.11 1.79
N ILE A 22 -9.34 -8.90 2.99
CA ILE A 22 -9.98 -7.65 3.38
C ILE A 22 -8.96 -6.51 3.40
N VAL A 23 -7.79 -6.69 4.02
CA VAL A 23 -6.73 -5.67 4.04
C VAL A 23 -6.32 -5.26 2.63
N ASN A 24 -6.14 -6.23 1.72
CA ASN A 24 -5.81 -5.96 0.32
C ASN A 24 -6.94 -5.24 -0.44
N LYS A 25 -8.21 -5.61 -0.19
CA LYS A 25 -9.37 -4.93 -0.78
C LYS A 25 -9.42 -3.45 -0.37
N HIS A 26 -9.19 -3.16 0.90
CA HIS A 26 -9.20 -1.79 1.42
C HIS A 26 -7.96 -0.98 1.01
N ALA A 27 -6.81 -1.63 0.77
CA ALA A 27 -5.59 -0.94 0.34
C ALA A 27 -5.77 -0.12 -0.94
N LYS A 28 -6.69 -0.51 -1.85
CA LYS A 28 -6.97 0.22 -3.08
C LYS A 28 -7.65 1.58 -2.87
N ALA A 29 -8.38 1.74 -1.77
CA ALA A 29 -9.19 2.92 -1.48
C ALA A 29 -8.73 3.67 -0.22
N ALA A 30 -7.73 3.15 0.51
CA ALA A 30 -7.24 3.77 1.74
C ALA A 30 -6.38 5.01 1.45
N PRO A 31 -6.43 6.05 2.31
CA PRO A 31 -5.55 7.22 2.19
C PRO A 31 -4.06 6.86 2.37
N MET A 32 -3.77 5.81 3.14
CA MET A 32 -2.43 5.29 3.37
C MET A 32 -2.30 3.82 2.91
N PRO A 33 -2.20 3.57 1.60
CA PRO A 33 -2.18 2.21 1.06
C PRO A 33 -0.90 1.43 1.43
N LYS A 34 0.22 2.13 1.62
CA LYS A 34 1.54 1.53 1.89
C LYS A 34 1.54 0.64 3.14
N LEU A 35 0.88 1.07 4.23
CA LEU A 35 0.80 0.30 5.47
C LEU A 35 0.05 -1.02 5.29
N LEU A 36 -1.06 -0.98 4.56
CA LEU A 36 -1.88 -2.18 4.30
C LEU A 36 -1.16 -3.17 3.38
N TYR A 37 -0.41 -2.68 2.39
CA TYR A 37 0.43 -3.54 1.56
C TYR A 37 1.60 -4.15 2.35
N LYS A 38 2.23 -3.40 3.26
CA LYS A 38 3.26 -3.93 4.17
C LYS A 38 2.69 -5.07 5.02
N LEU A 39 1.53 -4.84 5.64
CA LEU A 39 0.85 -5.80 6.50
C LEU A 39 0.48 -7.08 5.73
N LYS A 40 -0.13 -6.94 4.55
CA LYS A 40 -0.45 -8.06 3.64
C LYS A 40 0.82 -8.87 3.30
N ARG A 41 1.90 -8.19 2.92
CA ARG A 41 3.15 -8.84 2.50
C ARG A 41 3.78 -9.63 3.65
N GLN A 42 3.85 -9.03 4.84
CA GLN A 42 4.41 -9.70 6.03
C GLN A 42 3.58 -10.93 6.43
N ALA A 43 2.26 -10.82 6.42
CA ALA A 43 1.39 -11.96 6.72
C ALA A 43 1.57 -13.11 5.72
N LEU A 44 1.62 -12.81 4.41
CA LEU A 44 1.84 -13.82 3.37
C LEU A 44 3.22 -14.47 3.47
N GLN A 45 4.26 -13.69 3.75
CA GLN A 45 5.61 -14.21 3.92
C GLN A 45 5.67 -15.21 5.09
N LYS A 46 5.08 -14.85 6.22
CA LYS A 46 4.98 -15.75 7.39
C LYS A 46 4.17 -17.02 7.07
N LEU A 47 3.06 -16.91 6.35
CA LEU A 47 2.28 -18.09 5.93
C LEU A 47 3.07 -19.02 4.99
N ILE A 48 3.91 -18.47 4.11
CA ILE A 48 4.79 -19.26 3.24
C ILE A 48 5.85 -19.99 4.08
N GLU A 49 6.47 -19.29 5.03
CA GLU A 49 7.47 -19.86 5.95
C GLU A 49 6.88 -20.97 6.83
N GLU A 50 5.63 -20.82 7.26
CA GLU A 50 4.88 -21.82 8.03
C GLU A 50 4.33 -22.97 7.16
N GLY A 51 4.51 -22.94 5.84
CA GLY A 51 3.99 -23.96 4.91
C GLY A 51 2.47 -23.93 4.71
N LYS A 52 1.79 -22.89 5.18
CA LYS A 52 0.33 -22.69 5.07
C LYS A 52 -0.08 -22.02 3.75
N ALA A 53 0.89 -21.44 3.05
CA ALA A 53 0.69 -20.83 1.73
C ALA A 53 1.70 -21.38 0.73
N LEU A 54 1.26 -21.54 -0.52
CA LEU A 54 2.06 -22.12 -1.58
C LEU A 54 2.27 -21.10 -2.70
N LYS A 55 3.53 -20.96 -3.15
CA LYS A 55 3.85 -20.25 -4.39
C LYS A 55 3.56 -21.18 -5.56
N LEU A 56 2.55 -20.85 -6.35
CA LEU A 56 2.13 -21.71 -7.47
C LEU A 56 2.97 -21.50 -8.73
N GLY A 57 3.31 -20.24 -9.02
CA GLY A 57 3.95 -19.88 -10.28
C GLY A 57 3.95 -18.38 -10.52
N LEU A 58 4.29 -18.00 -11.75
CA LEU A 58 4.36 -16.62 -12.21
C LEU A 58 3.25 -16.33 -13.22
N HIS A 59 2.56 -15.21 -13.06
CA HIS A 59 1.71 -14.63 -14.10
C HIS A 59 2.37 -13.39 -14.69
N TYR A 60 2.08 -13.08 -15.95
CA TYR A 60 2.36 -11.74 -16.46
C TYR A 60 1.48 -10.71 -15.77
N SER A 61 2.07 -9.59 -15.40
CA SER A 61 1.35 -8.46 -14.81
C SER A 61 0.51 -7.77 -15.89
N ASP A 62 -0.71 -7.37 -15.55
CA ASP A 62 -1.64 -6.74 -16.49
C ASP A 62 -1.22 -5.31 -16.88
N ASN A 63 -0.51 -4.61 -15.98
CA ASN A 63 -0.12 -3.20 -16.14
C ASN A 63 1.40 -2.99 -16.03
N PRO A 64 2.19 -3.49 -17.01
CA PRO A 64 3.63 -3.29 -17.01
C PRO A 64 3.99 -1.82 -17.15
N LYS A 65 4.91 -1.32 -16.32
CA LYS A 65 5.51 0.00 -16.50
C LYS A 65 6.62 -0.06 -17.56
N ASN A 66 6.87 1.06 -18.24
CA ASN A 66 7.99 1.24 -19.18
C ASN A 66 8.00 0.27 -20.38
N ALA A 67 6.83 -0.24 -20.79
CA ALA A 67 6.69 -1.22 -21.87
C ALA A 67 7.52 -2.51 -21.68
N GLN A 68 7.96 -2.80 -20.45
CA GLN A 68 8.70 -4.02 -20.11
C GLN A 68 7.75 -5.06 -19.53
N GLN A 69 7.83 -6.30 -20.02
CA GLN A 69 7.05 -7.40 -19.46
C GLN A 69 7.48 -7.65 -18.00
N GLN A 70 6.51 -7.61 -17.09
CA GLN A 70 6.71 -7.90 -15.67
C GLN A 70 5.90 -9.12 -15.29
N SER A 71 6.39 -9.88 -14.32
CA SER A 71 5.68 -11.04 -13.78
C SER A 71 5.36 -10.81 -12.31
N ASP A 72 4.29 -11.44 -11.83
CA ASP A 72 3.82 -11.45 -10.44
C ASP A 72 3.77 -12.90 -9.94
N VAL A 73 4.22 -13.13 -8.71
CA VAL A 73 4.11 -14.45 -8.05
C VAL A 73 2.69 -14.66 -7.58
N ILE A 74 2.14 -15.81 -7.95
CA ILE A 74 0.85 -16.28 -7.47
C ILE A 74 1.06 -17.07 -6.19
N ILE A 75 0.33 -16.69 -5.15
CA ILE A 75 0.32 -17.37 -3.87
C ILE A 75 -1.09 -17.87 -3.60
N GLN A 76 -1.22 -19.16 -3.31
CA GLN A 76 -2.46 -19.76 -2.87
C GLN A 76 -2.45 -19.94 -1.35
N CYS A 77 -3.56 -19.56 -0.71
CA CYS A 77 -3.80 -19.70 0.72
C CYS A 77 -5.24 -20.23 0.90
N GLY A 78 -5.40 -21.55 1.02
CA GLY A 78 -6.71 -22.20 0.94
C GLY A 78 -7.44 -21.83 -0.36
N ASP A 79 -8.66 -21.29 -0.21
CA ASP A 79 -9.52 -20.85 -1.32
C ASP A 79 -9.16 -19.45 -1.87
N TYR A 80 -8.14 -18.80 -1.31
CA TYR A 80 -7.72 -17.46 -1.70
C TYR A 80 -6.45 -17.49 -2.54
N VAL A 81 -6.43 -16.64 -3.56
CA VAL A 81 -5.28 -16.41 -4.42
C VAL A 81 -4.83 -14.96 -4.31
N PHE A 82 -3.52 -14.76 -4.14
CA PHE A 82 -2.88 -13.46 -4.01
C PHE A 82 -1.75 -13.32 -5.02
N HIS A 83 -1.41 -12.07 -5.34
CA HIS A 83 -0.25 -11.73 -6.15
C HIS A 83 0.75 -10.91 -5.32
N LEU A 84 2.04 -11.23 -5.45
CA LEU A 84 3.16 -10.46 -4.90
C LEU A 84 4.20 -10.16 -5.99
N PRO A 85 4.98 -9.07 -5.83
CA PRO A 85 6.15 -8.86 -6.66
C PRO A 85 7.12 -10.05 -6.53
N PRO A 86 7.71 -10.54 -7.63
CA PRO A 86 8.61 -11.69 -7.60
C PRO A 86 9.96 -11.33 -6.99
N SER A 87 10.53 -12.27 -6.25
CA SER A 87 11.94 -12.25 -5.90
C SER A 87 12.80 -12.81 -7.05
N LYS A 88 14.13 -12.62 -6.96
CA LYS A 88 15.07 -13.18 -7.94
C LYS A 88 15.03 -14.71 -7.97
N GLU A 89 14.77 -15.35 -6.83
CA GLU A 89 14.66 -16.80 -6.72
C GLU A 89 13.35 -17.30 -7.34
N ASP A 90 12.25 -16.59 -7.10
CA ASP A 90 10.96 -16.92 -7.69
C ASP A 90 11.03 -16.95 -9.23
N ILE A 91 11.71 -15.99 -9.84
CA ILE A 91 11.89 -15.93 -11.31
C ILE A 91 12.65 -17.14 -11.85
N LYS A 92 13.60 -17.69 -11.07
CA LYS A 92 14.42 -18.82 -11.49
C LYS A 92 13.74 -20.17 -11.26
N CYS A 93 13.00 -20.30 -10.16
CA CYS A 93 12.51 -21.58 -9.67
C CYS A 93 11.04 -21.84 -10.02
N LEU A 94 10.23 -20.80 -10.19
CA LEU A 94 8.79 -20.96 -10.43
C LEU A 94 8.46 -21.04 -11.92
N PRO A 95 7.54 -21.93 -12.32
CA PRO A 95 7.07 -21.99 -13.70
C PRO A 95 6.23 -20.76 -14.05
N HIS A 96 6.29 -20.36 -15.32
CA HIS A 96 5.43 -19.30 -15.82
C HIS A 96 4.08 -19.88 -16.28
N LEU A 97 3.00 -19.43 -15.65
CA LEU A 97 1.62 -19.90 -15.86
C LEU A 97 0.88 -19.08 -16.92
N GLY A 98 1.54 -18.06 -17.48
CA GLY A 98 1.04 -17.27 -18.60
C GLY A 98 0.26 -16.04 -18.13
N LYS A 99 -0.86 -15.75 -18.79
CA LYS A 99 -1.71 -14.60 -18.46
C LYS A 99 -2.66 -14.94 -17.31
N ARG A 100 -3.02 -13.92 -16.56
CA ARG A 100 -3.97 -14.05 -15.45
C ARG A 100 -5.34 -14.53 -15.94
N SER A 101 -5.82 -15.63 -15.37
CA SER A 101 -7.16 -16.15 -15.64
C SER A 101 -8.25 -15.26 -15.02
N LEU A 102 -9.18 -14.76 -15.83
CA LEU A 102 -10.28 -13.87 -15.38
C LEU A 102 -11.39 -14.58 -14.59
N ASN A 103 -11.46 -15.91 -14.73
CA ASN A 103 -12.52 -16.75 -14.13
C ASN A 103 -12.26 -17.09 -12.66
N ILE A 104 -11.00 -17.03 -12.21
CA ILE A 104 -10.62 -17.39 -10.84
C ILE A 104 -10.82 -16.16 -9.95
N ARG A 105 -11.72 -16.28 -8.98
CA ARG A 105 -12.03 -15.20 -8.03
C ARG A 105 -11.97 -15.72 -6.61
N ASN A 106 -11.44 -14.88 -5.72
CA ASN A 106 -11.48 -15.15 -4.29
C ASN A 106 -12.93 -15.17 -3.79
N PRO A 107 -13.25 -16.01 -2.80
CA PRO A 107 -14.60 -16.14 -2.27
C PRO A 107 -15.08 -14.85 -1.60
N LYS A 108 -16.41 -14.67 -1.58
CA LYS A 108 -17.04 -13.52 -0.92
C LYS A 108 -16.77 -13.58 0.58
N THR A 109 -16.23 -12.50 1.12
CA THR A 109 -15.77 -12.43 2.51
C THR A 109 -16.33 -11.19 3.19
N HIS A 110 -16.79 -11.33 4.43
CA HIS A 110 -17.35 -10.26 5.25
C HIS A 110 -16.58 -10.16 6.57
N MET A 111 -15.72 -9.15 6.70
CA MET A 111 -15.01 -8.81 7.94
C MET A 111 -14.65 -7.32 7.91
N SER A 112 -14.69 -6.66 9.07
CA SER A 112 -14.30 -5.25 9.16
C SER A 112 -12.80 -5.06 8.98
N LEU A 113 -12.39 -3.93 8.39
CA LEU A 113 -10.98 -3.60 8.23
C LEU A 113 -10.24 -3.57 9.58
N THR A 114 -10.87 -3.05 10.63
CA THR A 114 -10.30 -3.00 11.98
C THR A 114 -10.01 -4.39 12.53
N ARG A 115 -10.98 -5.32 12.41
CA ARG A 115 -10.80 -6.71 12.83
C ARG A 115 -9.70 -7.41 12.01
N ALA A 116 -9.69 -7.21 10.69
CA ALA A 116 -8.69 -7.80 9.82
C ALA A 116 -7.27 -7.35 10.21
N LYS A 117 -7.07 -6.06 10.48
CA LYS A 117 -5.78 -5.56 10.97
C LYS A 117 -5.40 -6.16 12.31
N ALA A 118 -6.33 -6.25 13.25
CA ALA A 118 -6.06 -6.82 14.57
C ALA A 118 -5.60 -8.28 14.47
N ILE A 119 -6.28 -9.09 13.66
CA ILE A 119 -5.92 -10.48 13.37
C ILE A 119 -4.50 -10.56 12.77
N LEU A 120 -4.20 -9.77 11.73
CA LEU A 120 -2.89 -9.83 11.10
C LEU A 120 -1.76 -9.32 12.00
N ASN A 121 -1.98 -8.26 12.76
CA ASN A 121 -0.99 -7.73 13.70
C ASN A 121 -0.69 -8.74 14.81
N ALA A 122 -1.74 -9.36 15.37
CA ALA A 122 -1.57 -10.40 16.39
C ALA A 122 -0.87 -11.64 15.81
N TYR A 123 -1.16 -12.00 14.56
CA TYR A 123 -0.50 -13.12 13.87
C TYR A 123 0.96 -12.83 13.54
N ILE A 124 1.30 -11.68 12.97
CA ILE A 124 2.67 -11.32 12.59
C ILE A 124 3.54 -11.18 13.85
N GLY A 125 2.99 -10.61 14.91
CA GLY A 125 3.72 -10.29 16.14
C GLY A 125 4.38 -8.91 16.10
N PRO A 126 5.10 -8.53 17.18
CA PRO A 126 5.79 -7.24 17.25
C PRO A 126 6.91 -7.20 16.21
N THR A 127 6.78 -6.33 15.21
CA THR A 127 7.87 -6.04 14.28
C THR A 127 8.84 -5.06 14.92
N GLU A 128 10.10 -5.46 15.07
CA GLU A 128 11.18 -4.68 15.70
C GLU A 128 11.45 -3.32 15.01
N GLU A 129 10.91 -3.11 13.80
CA GLU A 129 11.07 -1.87 13.03
C GLU A 129 10.24 -0.67 13.52
N GLU A 130 9.33 -0.87 14.48
CA GLU A 130 8.52 0.19 15.08
C GLU A 130 9.02 0.59 16.47
N ALA A 131 10.33 0.75 16.64
CA ALA A 131 10.79 1.60 17.73
C ALA A 131 10.15 2.99 17.54
N PRO A 132 9.42 3.53 18.52
CA PRO A 132 8.79 4.83 18.39
C PRO A 132 9.91 5.84 18.13
N LYS A 133 9.92 6.45 16.94
CA LYS A 133 10.65 7.70 16.73
C LYS A 133 10.06 8.65 17.76
N GLN A 134 10.80 8.87 18.84
CA GLN A 134 10.40 9.82 19.86
C GLN A 134 10.15 11.13 19.15
N ASP A 135 8.88 11.53 19.06
CA ASP A 135 8.50 12.85 18.64
C ASP A 135 9.22 13.79 19.61
N ILE A 136 10.32 14.40 19.15
CA ILE A 136 10.89 15.57 19.80
C ILE A 136 9.79 16.61 19.68
N ARG A 137 8.90 16.65 20.67
CA ARG A 137 7.95 17.72 20.88
C ARG A 137 8.78 18.98 21.01
N ARG A 138 9.01 19.68 19.90
CA ARG A 138 9.47 21.07 19.90
C ARG A 138 8.42 21.84 20.69
N ARG A 139 8.75 22.11 21.95
CA ARG A 139 8.00 23.05 22.78
C ARG A 139 8.04 24.38 22.03
N THR A 140 6.98 24.73 21.33
CA THR A 140 6.78 26.09 20.83
C THR A 140 6.55 26.97 22.06
N ALA A 141 7.58 27.74 22.40
CA ALA A 141 7.47 28.76 23.42
C ALA A 141 6.41 29.78 23.00
N LYS A 142 5.43 30.00 23.88
CA LYS A 142 4.51 31.14 23.82
C LYS A 142 5.33 32.42 23.95
N THR A 143 5.35 33.25 22.91
CA THR A 143 5.61 34.69 23.08
C THR A 143 4.29 35.42 22.95
N GLN A 144 3.90 36.05 24.06
CA GLN A 144 2.82 37.00 24.14
C GLN A 144 3.26 38.36 23.55
N ASN A 145 2.25 39.17 23.20
CA ASN A 145 2.29 40.60 22.90
C ASN A 145 2.64 40.94 21.43
N ARG A 146 2.02 41.90 20.76
CA ARG A 146 1.05 42.91 21.18
C ARG A 146 0.35 43.44 19.91
N SER A 147 -0.89 43.88 20.09
CA SER A 147 -1.67 44.70 19.16
C SER A 147 -0.90 45.89 18.58
N PHE A 148 -0.89 46.06 17.26
CA PHE A 148 -0.89 47.40 16.64
C PHE A 148 -1.51 47.36 15.23
N GLU A 149 -2.63 48.06 15.12
CA GLU A 149 -3.21 48.69 13.93
C GLU A 149 -3.57 47.86 12.69
N ARG A 150 -4.86 47.50 12.71
CA ARG A 150 -5.76 47.65 11.57
C ARG A 150 -5.73 49.12 11.14
N SER A 151 -5.49 49.45 9.86
CA SER A 151 -6.56 49.96 8.98
C SER A 151 -6.10 50.64 7.67
N TYR A 152 -7.03 50.56 6.70
CA TYR A 152 -7.29 51.47 5.56
C TYR A 152 -6.13 51.91 4.66
N PHE A 153 -5.92 51.21 3.53
CA PHE A 153 -5.76 51.91 2.26
C PHE A 153 -6.35 51.11 1.09
N SER A 154 -6.98 51.87 0.21
CA SER A 154 -7.83 51.54 -0.91
C SER A 154 -7.08 51.11 -2.18
N THR A 155 -7.81 50.35 -3.01
CA THR A 155 -7.81 50.31 -4.47
C THR A 155 -7.04 51.43 -5.20
N GLN A 156 -6.22 51.08 -6.21
CA GLN A 156 -6.30 51.56 -7.62
C GLN A 156 -5.23 50.87 -8.50
N ARG A 157 -5.60 50.73 -9.78
CA ARG A 157 -4.93 50.04 -10.90
C ARG A 157 -3.55 50.63 -11.27
N LYS A 158 -2.67 49.79 -11.85
CA LYS A 158 -2.20 49.90 -13.26
C LYS A 158 -1.15 48.82 -13.61
N ASN A 159 -1.41 48.16 -14.74
CA ASN A 159 -0.50 47.72 -15.79
C ASN A 159 0.96 47.42 -15.42
N GLU A 160 1.31 46.14 -15.42
CA GLU A 160 2.56 45.68 -16.06
C GLU A 160 2.29 44.40 -16.85
N ALA A 161 2.67 44.46 -18.12
CA ALA A 161 2.50 43.41 -19.09
C ALA A 161 3.44 42.24 -18.76
N ASN A 162 2.88 41.11 -18.31
CA ASN A 162 3.62 39.86 -18.31
C ASN A 162 3.46 39.16 -19.65
N VAL A 163 4.47 39.44 -20.46
CA VAL A 163 5.07 38.68 -21.56
C VAL A 163 4.90 37.17 -21.37
N PHE A 164 3.78 36.62 -21.85
CA PHE A 164 3.73 35.23 -22.32
C PHE A 164 2.62 35.08 -23.36
N THR A 165 2.80 35.73 -24.51
CA THR A 165 1.99 35.46 -25.70
C THR A 165 2.39 34.09 -26.25
N SER A 166 1.55 33.10 -25.98
CA SER A 166 1.56 31.79 -26.62
C SER A 166 1.30 31.92 -28.12
N SER A 167 2.34 31.79 -28.93
CA SER A 167 2.25 31.64 -30.39
C SER A 167 2.83 30.30 -30.82
N PHE A 168 2.14 29.22 -30.45
CA PHE A 168 2.36 27.89 -31.03
C PHE A 168 1.09 27.44 -31.78
N LEU A 169 0.81 28.11 -32.90
CA LEU A 169 -0.05 27.55 -33.94
C LEU A 169 0.43 28.07 -35.30
N GLY A 170 1.25 27.25 -35.96
CA GLY A 170 1.73 27.46 -37.33
C GLY A 170 0.57 27.49 -38.32
N LYS A 171 0.69 28.42 -39.28
CA LYS A 171 -0.23 28.72 -40.38
C LYS A 171 -0.29 27.62 -41.45
N LYS A 172 -1.51 27.46 -41.99
CA LYS A 172 -1.97 27.30 -43.40
C LYS A 172 -1.41 26.10 -44.22
N MET A 173 -2.19 25.42 -45.06
CA MET A 173 -2.80 25.94 -46.30
C MET A 173 -3.92 25.03 -46.83
N TYR A 174 -5.01 25.59 -47.37
CA TYR A 174 -5.65 25.20 -48.65
C TYR A 174 -6.66 26.29 -49.06
N LYS A 175 -6.47 26.84 -50.26
CA LYS A 175 -7.51 27.34 -51.16
C LYS A 175 -6.99 27.15 -52.58
#